data_AF-A0A2R2W668-F1
#
_entry.id   AF-A0A2R2W668-F1
#
_cell.length_a   1.000
_cell.length_b   1.000
_cell.length_c   1.000
_cell.angle_alpha   90.00
_cell.angle_beta   90.00
_cell.angle_gamma   90.00
#
_symmetry.space_group_name_H-M   'P 1'
#
loop_
_entity.id
_entity.type
_entity.pdbx_description
1 polymer ?
#
loop_
_entity_poly.entity_id
_entity_poly.type
_entity_poly.pdbx_seq_one_letter_code
_entity_poly.pdbx_strand_id
1 'polypeptide(L)'
;MSTKHYKTLVTFLTDNDFIYSRTNSKSVEVYEHPTLSPVLVSFGISERATRNVIRDLQKTLGHARQKDKSKRSATAVKDRHAAERSRLREEEVRSRMELEELVRRRETRMDGLGGLLSERELGEAVRLIEAKERRLREVQRLMHQIPSTNEHAGRVAARHRS
;
A
#
# COMPACT_ATOMS: atom_id res chain seq x y z
N MET A 1 23.02 29.14 -13.03
CA MET A 1 22.84 27.69 -13.30
C MET A 1 22.86 26.93 -11.98
N SER A 2 21.95 25.98 -11.77
CA SER A 2 21.87 25.24 -10.49
C SER A 2 22.93 24.14 -10.42
N THR A 3 23.90 24.27 -9.53
CA THR A 3 24.97 23.28 -9.29
C THR A 3 24.54 22.15 -8.34
N LYS A 4 23.27 22.14 -7.92
CA LYS A 4 22.72 21.17 -6.95
C LYS A 4 22.92 19.72 -7.40
N HIS A 5 22.60 19.43 -8.66
CA HIS A 5 22.64 18.06 -9.19
C HIS A 5 24.07 17.56 -9.38
N TYR A 6 24.97 18.45 -9.84
CA TYR A 6 26.40 18.20 -9.85
C TYR A 6 26.90 17.82 -8.45
N LYS A 7 26.62 18.64 -7.43
CA LYS A 7 27.04 18.34 -6.04
C LYS A 7 26.47 17.02 -5.53
N THR A 8 25.22 16.72 -5.84
CA THR A 8 24.60 15.43 -5.47
C THR A 8 25.31 14.25 -6.10
N LEU A 9 25.67 14.34 -7.38
CA LEU A 9 26.39 13.26 -8.07
C LEU A 9 27.80 13.09 -7.50
N VAL A 10 28.53 14.19 -7.29
CA VAL A 10 29.89 14.15 -6.71
C VAL A 10 29.86 13.53 -5.31
N THR A 11 28.93 13.95 -4.45
CA THR A 11 28.77 13.37 -3.11
C THR A 11 28.50 11.86 -3.17
N PHE A 12 27.60 11.44 -4.08
CA PHE A 12 27.33 10.01 -4.27
C PHE A 12 28.58 9.25 -4.73
N LEU A 13 29.37 9.82 -5.65
CA LEU A 13 30.59 9.19 -6.14
C LEU A 13 31.63 9.05 -5.03
N THR A 14 31.85 10.10 -4.23
CA THR A 14 32.78 10.05 -3.09
C THR A 14 32.34 9.06 -2.01
N ASP A 15 31.03 8.95 -1.76
CA ASP A 15 30.48 7.99 -0.80
C ASP A 15 30.61 6.52 -1.27
N ASN A 16 30.93 6.29 -2.54
CA ASN A 16 31.04 4.97 -3.16
C ASN A 16 32.44 4.74 -3.76
N ASP A 17 33.47 5.28 -3.11
CA ASP A 17 34.90 5.05 -3.40
C ASP A 17 35.38 5.50 -4.80
N PHE A 18 34.63 6.38 -5.47
CA PHE A 18 35.13 7.03 -6.67
C PHE A 18 36.00 8.25 -6.31
N ILE A 19 37.18 8.33 -6.91
CA ILE A 19 38.17 9.37 -6.63
C ILE A 19 38.29 10.29 -7.85
N TYR A 20 38.34 11.60 -7.61
CA TYR A 20 38.64 12.57 -8.65
C TYR A 20 40.03 12.31 -9.23
N SER A 21 40.11 12.11 -10.54
CA SER A 21 41.36 11.84 -11.26
C SER A 21 41.84 13.09 -12.01
N ARG A 22 41.00 13.62 -12.90
CA ARG A 22 41.38 14.75 -13.77
C ARG A 22 40.17 15.46 -14.34
N THR A 23 40.41 16.64 -14.89
CA THR A 23 39.47 17.34 -15.79
C THR A 23 39.97 17.21 -17.22
N ASN A 24 39.10 16.79 -18.14
CA ASN A 24 39.48 16.64 -19.55
C ASN A 24 39.40 17.98 -20.31
N SER A 25 39.83 17.95 -21.58
CA SER A 25 39.83 19.13 -22.46
C SER A 25 38.46 19.76 -22.72
N LYS A 26 37.37 19.06 -22.37
CA LYS A 26 35.99 19.55 -22.47
C LYS A 26 35.45 20.10 -21.14
N SER A 27 36.32 20.36 -20.16
CA SER A 27 35.94 20.81 -18.81
C SER A 27 34.99 19.84 -18.10
N VAL A 28 35.12 18.54 -18.38
CA VAL A 28 34.37 17.48 -17.71
C VAL A 28 35.30 16.79 -16.72
N GLU A 29 34.84 16.64 -15.48
CA GLU A 29 35.57 15.97 -14.42
C GLU A 29 35.45 14.45 -14.58
N VAL A 30 36.54 13.73 -14.33
CA VAL A 30 36.63 12.28 -14.43
C VAL A 30 36.85 11.71 -13.03
N TYR A 31 35.95 10.85 -12.60
CA TYR A 31 36.02 10.12 -11.34
C TYR A 31 36.32 8.65 -11.62
N GLU A 32 37.39 8.11 -11.04
CA GLU A 32 37.86 6.74 -11.26
C GLU A 32 37.54 5.87 -10.04
N HIS A 33 37.32 4.57 -10.27
CA HIS A 33 37.04 3.58 -9.22
C HIS A 33 37.92 2.34 -9.46
N PRO A 34 38.41 1.66 -8.42
CA PRO A 34 39.36 0.56 -8.57
C PRO A 34 38.85 -0.60 -9.43
N THR A 35 37.53 -0.84 -9.44
CA THR A 35 36.92 -1.98 -10.13
C THR A 35 35.88 -1.61 -11.18
N LEU A 36 35.57 -0.32 -11.35
CA LEU A 36 34.48 0.14 -12.21
C LEU A 36 34.97 1.16 -13.25
N SER A 37 34.22 1.27 -14.34
CA SER A 37 34.51 2.23 -15.39
C SER A 37 34.46 3.68 -14.85
N PRO A 38 35.36 4.56 -15.32
CA PRO A 38 35.37 5.96 -14.91
C PRO A 38 34.05 6.68 -15.24
N VAL A 39 33.65 7.60 -14.36
CA VAL A 39 32.43 8.41 -14.48
C VAL A 39 32.79 9.83 -14.87
N LEU A 40 32.16 10.31 -15.94
CA LEU A 40 32.31 11.65 -16.48
C LEU A 40 31.22 12.58 -15.92
N VAL A 41 31.61 13.62 -15.20
CA VAL A 41 30.70 14.56 -14.54
C VAL A 41 30.89 15.96 -15.10
N SER A 42 29.84 16.51 -15.72
CA SER A 42 29.81 17.90 -16.18
C SER A 42 29.17 18.80 -15.12
N PHE A 43 29.70 20.00 -14.94
CA PHE A 43 29.15 21.03 -14.05
C PHE A 43 27.68 21.37 -14.35
N GLY A 44 27.25 21.24 -15.62
CA GLY A 44 25.89 21.52 -16.09
C GLY A 44 24.97 20.31 -16.13
N ILE A 45 25.29 19.21 -15.44
CA ILE A 45 24.51 17.97 -15.53
C ILE A 45 23.04 18.17 -15.11
N SER A 46 22.12 17.67 -15.94
CA SER A 46 20.68 17.73 -15.65
C SER A 46 20.28 16.78 -14.53
N GLU A 47 19.16 17.06 -13.87
CA GLU A 47 18.60 16.18 -12.84
C GLU A 47 18.33 14.76 -13.37
N ARG A 48 17.77 14.66 -14.59
CA ARG A 48 17.48 13.37 -15.22
C ARG A 48 18.75 12.57 -15.48
N ALA A 49 19.79 13.22 -16.00
CA ALA A 49 21.08 12.58 -16.24
C ALA A 49 21.71 12.11 -14.92
N THR A 50 21.72 12.96 -13.90
CA THR A 50 22.20 12.62 -12.54
C THR A 50 21.49 11.40 -11.98
N ARG A 51 20.15 11.38 -12.04
CA ARG A 51 19.34 10.25 -11.56
C ARG A 51 19.60 8.94 -12.32
N ASN A 52 19.91 9.02 -13.61
CA ASN A 52 20.22 7.85 -14.41
C ASN A 52 21.61 7.29 -14.05
N VAL A 53 22.62 8.16 -13.99
CA VAL A 53 24.00 7.76 -13.62
C VAL A 53 24.02 7.10 -12.24
N ILE A 54 23.40 7.72 -11.22
CA ILE A 54 23.33 7.15 -9.88
C ILE A 54 22.64 5.78 -9.88
N ARG A 55 21.54 5.64 -10.63
CA ARG A 55 20.78 4.38 -10.70
C ARG A 55 21.60 3.26 -11.35
N ASP A 56 22.30 3.58 -12.43
CA ASP A 56 23.12 2.59 -13.14
C ASP A 56 24.32 2.18 -12.29
N LEU A 57 24.98 3.13 -11.62
CA LEU A 57 26.05 2.84 -10.66
C LEU A 57 25.57 2.00 -9.48
N GLN A 58 24.39 2.30 -8.91
CA GLN A 58 23.80 1.50 -7.83
C GLN A 58 23.50 0.06 -8.25
N LYS A 59 23.15 -0.19 -9.52
CA LYS A 59 23.00 -1.55 -10.05
C LYS A 59 24.35 -2.26 -10.14
N THR A 60 25.35 -1.58 -10.68
CA THR A 60 26.68 -2.16 -10.87
C THR A 60 27.39 -2.44 -9.54
N LEU A 61 27.24 -1.55 -8.55
CA LEU A 61 27.75 -1.71 -7.18
C LEU A 61 26.96 -2.74 -6.35
N GLY A 62 25.91 -3.37 -6.90
CA GLY A 62 25.08 -4.31 -6.16
C GLY A 62 24.15 -3.67 -5.11
N HIS A 63 24.16 -2.34 -4.97
CA HIS A 63 23.25 -1.57 -4.11
C HIS A 63 21.79 -1.56 -4.57
N ALA A 64 21.51 -2.05 -5.79
CA ALA A 64 20.16 -2.09 -6.38
C ALA A 64 19.13 -2.94 -5.62
N ARG A 65 19.45 -3.53 -4.47
CA ARG A 65 18.49 -4.25 -3.63
C ARG A 65 18.10 -3.54 -2.32
N GLN A 66 18.74 -2.44 -1.93
CA GLN A 66 18.49 -1.85 -0.60
C GLN A 66 17.64 -0.57 -0.58
N LYS A 67 17.49 0.15 -1.71
CA LYS A 67 16.71 1.40 -1.79
C LYS A 67 15.31 1.27 -2.42
N ASP A 68 14.78 0.05 -2.56
CA ASP A 68 13.34 -0.19 -2.76
C ASP A 68 12.54 -0.22 -1.44
N LYS A 69 13.14 0.26 -0.34
CA LYS A 69 12.36 0.71 0.82
C LYS A 69 11.64 2.01 0.45
N SER A 70 10.35 1.90 0.16
CA SER A 70 9.36 2.98 0.00
C SER A 70 8.77 3.16 -1.41
N LYS A 71 8.39 2.07 -2.06
CA LYS A 71 7.04 2.07 -2.65
C LYS A 71 6.21 1.16 -1.77
N ARG A 72 5.14 1.68 -1.18
CA ARG A 72 4.12 0.88 -0.48
C ARG A 72 3.89 -0.38 -1.31
N SER A 73 4.37 -1.52 -0.85
CA SER A 73 4.35 -2.73 -1.68
C SER A 73 2.89 -3.01 -1.98
N ALA A 74 2.52 -3.05 -3.27
CA ALA A 74 1.15 -3.29 -3.67
C ALA A 74 0.59 -4.60 -3.06
N THR A 75 1.49 -5.55 -2.79
CA THR A 75 1.25 -6.75 -1.97
C THR A 75 0.80 -6.40 -0.55
N ALA A 76 1.58 -5.67 0.26
CA ALA A 76 1.13 -5.28 1.61
C ALA A 76 -0.19 -4.50 1.64
N VAL A 77 -0.51 -3.70 0.61
CA VAL A 77 -1.83 -3.05 0.51
C VAL A 77 -2.94 -4.07 0.22
N LYS A 78 -2.70 -5.00 -0.72
CA LYS A 78 -3.61 -6.11 -1.00
C LYS A 78 -3.83 -7.02 0.22
N ASP A 79 -2.76 -7.32 0.96
CA ASP A 79 -2.79 -8.18 2.15
C ASP A 79 -3.60 -7.52 3.27
N ARG A 80 -3.44 -6.20 3.48
CA ARG A 80 -4.27 -5.43 4.42
C ARG A 80 -5.74 -5.46 4.03
N HIS A 81 -6.06 -5.20 2.76
CA HIS A 81 -7.46 -5.27 2.28
C HIS A 81 -8.04 -6.69 2.31
N ALA A 82 -7.21 -7.72 2.13
CA ALA A 82 -7.63 -9.10 2.31
C ALA A 82 -7.94 -9.42 3.78
N ALA A 83 -7.06 -9.03 4.69
CA ALA A 83 -7.26 -9.21 6.13
C ALA A 83 -8.49 -8.44 6.64
N GLU A 84 -8.69 -7.21 6.18
CA GLU A 84 -9.84 -6.38 6.55
C GLU A 84 -11.17 -6.99 6.06
N ARG A 85 -11.20 -7.53 4.83
CA ARG A 85 -12.38 -8.27 4.32
C ARG A 85 -12.65 -9.55 5.10
N SER A 86 -11.61 -10.31 5.45
CA SER A 86 -11.78 -11.52 6.27
C SER A 86 -12.37 -11.17 7.64
N ARG A 87 -11.86 -10.13 8.30
CA ARG A 87 -12.39 -9.65 9.58
C ARG A 87 -13.85 -9.22 9.48
N LEU A 88 -14.20 -8.43 8.46
CA LEU A 88 -15.60 -7.99 8.27
C LEU A 88 -16.54 -9.15 7.94
N ARG A 89 -16.09 -10.17 7.20
CA ARG A 89 -16.86 -11.40 6.95
C ARG A 89 -17.14 -12.17 8.24
N GLU A 90 -16.14 -12.33 9.09
CA GLU A 90 -16.31 -12.97 10.41
C GLU A 90 -17.28 -12.18 11.30
N GLU A 91 -17.19 -10.84 11.29
CA GLU A 91 -18.12 -9.96 11.99
C GLU A 91 -19.55 -10.06 11.41
N GLU A 92 -19.70 -10.17 10.09
CA GLU A 92 -20.99 -10.38 9.43
C GLU A 92 -21.63 -11.71 9.84
N VAL A 93 -20.88 -12.81 9.76
CA VAL A 93 -21.38 -14.15 10.13
C VAL A 93 -21.82 -14.18 11.59
N ARG A 94 -20.98 -13.66 12.50
CA ARG A 94 -21.32 -13.59 13.93
C ARG A 94 -22.56 -12.74 14.17
N SER A 95 -22.63 -11.56 13.55
CA SER A 95 -23.76 -10.65 13.72
C SER A 95 -25.06 -11.23 13.15
N ARG A 96 -25.00 -12.01 12.06
CA ARG A 96 -26.17 -12.73 11.52
C ARG A 96 -26.66 -13.81 12.47
N MET A 97 -25.75 -14.62 13.03
CA MET A 97 -26.14 -15.65 14.01
C MET A 97 -26.77 -15.04 15.27
N GLU A 98 -26.20 -13.96 15.80
CA GLU A 98 -26.76 -13.25 16.95
C GLU A 98 -28.14 -12.66 16.63
N LEU A 99 -28.32 -12.11 15.43
CA LEU A 99 -29.61 -11.58 14.98
C LEU A 99 -30.66 -12.70 14.84
N GLU A 100 -30.29 -13.83 14.24
CA GLU A 100 -31.18 -14.98 14.06
C GLU A 100 -31.65 -15.54 15.41
N GLU A 101 -30.75 -15.63 16.39
CA GLU A 101 -31.09 -16.05 17.75
C GLU A 101 -32.05 -15.07 18.44
N LEU A 102 -31.83 -13.75 18.30
CA LEU A 102 -32.73 -12.73 18.85
C LEU A 102 -34.11 -12.77 18.19
N VAL A 103 -34.16 -12.96 16.86
CA VAL A 103 -35.42 -13.11 16.11
C VAL A 103 -36.16 -14.36 16.58
N ARG A 104 -35.47 -15.50 16.70
CA ARG A 104 -36.05 -16.76 17.19
C ARG A 104 -36.61 -16.61 18.61
N ARG A 105 -35.89 -15.98 19.53
CA ARG A 105 -36.38 -15.72 20.90
C ARG A 105 -37.64 -14.86 20.92
N ARG A 106 -37.66 -13.81 20.09
CA ARG A 106 -38.84 -12.94 19.93
C ARG A 106 -40.03 -13.70 19.35
N GLU A 107 -39.84 -14.52 18.32
CA GLU A 107 -40.90 -15.27 17.64
C GLU A 107 -41.49 -16.37 18.52
N THR A 108 -40.63 -17.11 19.22
CA THR A 108 -41.04 -18.13 20.18
C THR A 108 -41.64 -17.53 21.46
N ARG A 109 -41.41 -16.23 21.71
CA ARG A 109 -41.68 -15.53 22.97
C ARG A 109 -41.05 -16.22 24.17
N MET A 110 -39.99 -17.00 23.96
CA MET A 110 -39.29 -17.73 24.99
C MET A 110 -37.98 -17.02 25.33
N ASP A 111 -37.67 -16.95 26.62
CA ASP A 111 -36.34 -16.64 27.08
C ASP A 111 -35.39 -17.83 26.80
N GLY A 112 -34.08 -17.60 26.93
CA GLY A 112 -33.08 -18.64 26.71
C GLY A 112 -33.11 -19.79 27.73
N LEU A 113 -34.01 -19.75 28.71
CA LEU A 113 -34.21 -20.73 29.78
C LEU A 113 -35.57 -21.45 29.66
N GLY A 114 -36.39 -21.12 28.65
CA GLY A 114 -37.70 -21.71 28.41
C GLY A 114 -38.87 -21.04 29.15
N GLY A 115 -38.67 -19.87 29.75
CA GLY A 115 -39.72 -19.01 30.29
C GLY A 115 -40.34 -18.11 29.22
N LEU A 116 -41.54 -17.58 29.44
CA LEU A 116 -42.16 -16.61 28.52
C LEU A 116 -41.58 -15.21 28.73
N LEU A 117 -41.22 -14.54 27.63
CA LEU A 117 -40.80 -13.14 27.64
C LEU A 117 -41.96 -12.22 28.06
N SER A 118 -41.67 -11.29 28.94
CA SER A 118 -42.57 -10.18 29.27
C SER A 118 -42.71 -9.19 28.09
N GLU A 119 -43.76 -8.36 28.11
CA GLU A 119 -43.95 -7.31 27.09
C GLU A 119 -42.77 -6.34 27.01
N ARG A 120 -42.13 -6.06 28.15
CA ARG A 120 -40.93 -5.22 28.22
C ARG A 120 -39.76 -5.89 27.52
N GLU A 121 -39.51 -7.17 27.79
CA GLU A 121 -38.41 -7.92 27.17
C GLU A 121 -38.64 -8.12 25.67
N LEU A 122 -39.89 -8.30 25.23
CA LEU A 122 -40.24 -8.29 23.81
C LEU A 122 -39.94 -6.93 23.16
N GLY A 123 -40.26 -5.83 23.83
CA GLY A 123 -39.93 -4.48 23.37
C GLY A 123 -38.42 -4.22 23.29
N GLU A 124 -37.65 -4.71 24.27
CA GLU A 124 -36.19 -4.64 24.27
C GLU A 124 -35.59 -5.50 23.15
N ALA A 125 -36.11 -6.71 22.92
CA ALA A 125 -35.70 -7.58 21.82
C ALA A 125 -35.91 -6.93 20.45
N VAL A 126 -37.04 -6.26 20.23
CA VAL A 126 -37.31 -5.50 18.99
C VAL A 126 -36.26 -4.42 18.75
N ARG A 127 -35.97 -3.61 19.77
CA ARG A 127 -34.96 -2.53 19.66
C ARG A 127 -33.56 -3.09 19.39
N LEU A 128 -33.21 -4.21 20.01
CA LEU A 128 -31.93 -4.89 19.80
C LEU A 128 -31.82 -5.46 18.39
N ILE A 129 -32.88 -6.07 17.87
CA ILE A 129 -32.97 -6.56 16.48
C ILE A 129 -32.74 -5.38 15.51
N GLU A 130 -33.45 -4.27 15.65
CA GLU A 130 -33.29 -3.09 14.79
C GLU A 130 -31.87 -2.49 14.86
N ALA A 131 -31.27 -2.46 16.04
CA ALA A 131 -29.89 -2.01 16.23
C ALA A 131 -28.90 -2.95 15.52
N LYS A 132 -29.08 -4.26 15.65
CA LYS A 132 -28.23 -5.28 15.00
C LYS A 132 -28.38 -5.29 13.49
N GLU A 133 -29.59 -5.11 12.95
CA GLU A 133 -29.83 -4.97 11.50
C GLU A 133 -29.17 -3.70 10.93
N ARG A 134 -29.22 -2.58 11.66
CA ARG A 134 -28.51 -1.36 11.26
C ARG A 134 -27.00 -1.60 11.21
N ARG A 135 -26.45 -2.25 12.24
CA ARG A 135 -25.03 -2.60 12.29
C ARG A 135 -24.63 -3.55 11.16
N LEU A 136 -25.46 -4.56 10.86
CA LEU A 136 -25.20 -5.51 9.77
C LEU A 136 -25.16 -4.79 8.41
N ARG A 137 -26.10 -3.87 8.15
CA ARG A 137 -26.09 -3.03 6.94
C ARG A 137 -24.84 -2.15 6.85
N GLU A 138 -24.37 -1.62 7.97
CA GLU A 138 -23.13 -0.85 8.04
C GLU A 138 -21.90 -1.71 7.70
N VAL A 139 -21.79 -2.90 8.30
CA VAL A 139 -20.71 -3.87 8.01
C VAL A 139 -20.71 -4.25 6.53
N GLN A 140 -21.88 -4.54 5.97
CA GLN A 140 -22.02 -4.84 4.55
C GLN A 140 -21.59 -3.65 3.68
N ARG A 141 -21.97 -2.41 4.05
CA ARG A 141 -21.54 -1.21 3.34
C ARG A 141 -20.02 -1.06 3.33
N LEU A 142 -19.37 -1.27 4.48
CA LEU A 142 -17.90 -1.23 4.60
C LEU A 142 -17.23 -2.30 3.74
N MET A 143 -17.78 -3.51 3.71
CA MET A 143 -17.26 -4.58 2.84
C MET A 143 -17.31 -4.22 1.35
N HIS A 144 -18.36 -3.52 0.90
CA HIS A 144 -18.48 -3.06 -0.50
C HIS A 144 -17.54 -1.90 -0.84
N GLN A 145 -17.04 -1.16 0.15
CA GLN A 145 -16.08 -0.06 -0.06
C GLN A 145 -14.64 -0.54 -0.22
N ILE A 146 -14.32 -1.76 0.21
CA ILE A 146 -12.97 -2.31 0.07
C ILE A 146 -12.80 -2.85 -1.36
N PRO A 147 -11.85 -2.33 -2.16
CA PRO A 147 -11.68 -2.72 -3.55
C PRO A 147 -11.51 -4.23 -3.71
N SER A 148 -12.31 -4.84 -4.58
CA SER A 148 -12.10 -6.22 -4.97
C SER A 148 -10.78 -6.31 -5.76
N THR A 149 -9.96 -7.32 -5.47
CA THR A 149 -8.59 -7.48 -5.98
C THR A 149 -8.47 -7.56 -7.51
N ASN A 150 -9.60 -7.56 -8.24
CA ASN A 150 -9.68 -7.76 -9.68
C ASN A 150 -9.98 -6.48 -10.49
N GLU A 151 -10.34 -5.36 -9.86
CA GLU A 151 -10.89 -4.22 -10.62
C GLU A 151 -9.85 -3.29 -11.28
N HIS A 152 -8.56 -3.46 -11.01
CA HIS A 152 -7.50 -2.62 -11.60
C HIS A 152 -6.68 -3.26 -12.72
N ALA A 153 -6.96 -4.51 -13.10
CA ALA A 153 -6.24 -5.16 -14.20
C ALA A 153 -6.72 -4.74 -15.60
N GLY A 154 -7.90 -4.09 -15.73
CA GLY A 154 -8.57 -3.93 -17.04
C GLY A 154 -8.64 -2.53 -17.65
N ARG A 155 -8.44 -1.43 -16.90
CA ARG A 155 -8.73 -0.08 -17.44
C ARG A 155 -7.59 0.64 -18.18
N VAL A 156 -6.36 0.11 -18.16
CA VAL A 156 -5.22 0.75 -18.83
C VAL A 156 -4.96 0.21 -20.25
N ALA A 157 -5.56 -0.92 -20.64
CA ALA A 157 -5.32 -1.53 -21.95
C ALA A 157 -6.13 -0.92 -23.11
N ALA A 158 -7.12 -0.06 -22.85
CA ALA A 158 -8.05 0.44 -23.88
C ALA A 158 -7.69 1.81 -24.49
N ARG A 159 -6.52 2.38 -24.22
CA ARG A 159 -6.10 3.69 -24.79
C ARG A 159 -4.96 3.64 -25.81
N HIS A 160 -4.47 2.45 -26.16
CA HIS A 160 -3.46 2.27 -27.20
C HIS A 160 -3.87 1.17 -28.17
N ARG A 161 -4.86 1.45 -29.02
CA ARG A 161 -5.03 0.87 -30.37
C ARG A 161 -6.24 1.50 -31.05
N SER A 162 -5.93 2.39 -31.99
CA SER A 162 -6.67 2.86 -33.18
C SER A 162 -6.59 4.37 -33.29
#